data_AF-A0ABD0X5V0-F1
#
_entry.id   AF-A0ABD0X5V0-F1
#
_cell.length_a   1.000
_cell.length_b   1.000
_cell.length_c   1.000
_cell.angle_alpha   90.00
_cell.angle_beta   90.00
_cell.angle_gamma   90.00
#
_symmetry.space_group_name_H-M   'P 1'
#
loop_
_entity.id
_entity.type
_entity.pdbx_description
1 polymer ?
#
loop_
_entity_poly.entity_id
_entity_poly.type
_entity_poly.pdbx_seq_one_letter_code
_entity_poly.pdbx_strand_id
1 'polypeptide(L)'
;MTDLGISLVLLASIVLICEGTRKLISYLFSGKDYGIYLVETVSTYQLCACTHELKVLAEVGRIESHIGLTLTYIMVVVHVITFHGAFCNPNVALDNIYRKNITRRSAAARIVCMFIGAKSAHILAPHIWSVGLSDHHIRHTKFGFKCFSPINGSHLEAVGVELACTFTVQATVMHLHKLDNKRLHVHVIAAVVTALVYSGGHISGAVFNPVLAFSVQFPCSGNSFLEYTLVYWLGPIMGMALCILVFDKVIPLLFGKSTSGLDFPAVQKKVQ
;
A
#
# COMPACT_ATOMS: atom_id res chain seq x y z
N MET A 1 -2.38 3.18 27.61
CA MET A 1 -3.62 2.44 27.28
C MET A 1 -4.66 3.35 26.63
N THR A 2 -4.97 4.51 27.23
CA THR A 2 -5.88 5.54 26.66
C THR A 2 -5.43 6.06 25.29
N ASP A 3 -4.17 6.45 25.15
CA ASP A 3 -3.58 6.92 23.87
C ASP A 3 -3.73 5.91 22.72
N LEU A 4 -3.42 4.64 22.97
CA LEU A 4 -3.60 3.56 22.00
C LEU A 4 -5.08 3.41 21.63
N GLY A 5 -5.99 3.48 22.60
CA GLY A 5 -7.43 3.43 22.35
C GLY A 5 -7.92 4.54 21.43
N ILE A 6 -7.41 5.76 21.59
CA ILE A 6 -7.74 6.91 20.73
C ILE A 6 -7.27 6.66 19.29
N SER A 7 -6.03 6.21 19.09
CA SER A 7 -5.54 5.85 17.74
C SER A 7 -6.35 4.72 17.11
N LEU A 8 -6.76 3.71 17.89
CA LEU A 8 -7.62 2.63 17.40
C LEU A 8 -8.99 3.14 16.95
N VAL A 9 -9.62 4.03 17.72
CA VAL A 9 -10.89 4.67 17.34
C VAL A 9 -10.71 5.52 16.08
N LEU A 10 -9.61 6.25 15.96
CA LEU A 10 -9.30 7.04 14.77
C LEU A 10 -9.11 6.16 13.53
N LEU A 11 -8.31 5.09 13.64
CA LEU A 11 -8.11 4.11 12.57
C LEU A 11 -9.45 3.48 12.13
N ALA A 12 -10.27 3.04 13.08
CA ALA A 12 -11.59 2.50 12.80
C ALA A 12 -12.50 3.53 12.10
N SER A 13 -12.48 4.78 12.57
CA SER A 13 -13.28 5.87 11.98
C SER A 13 -12.87 6.16 10.53
N ILE A 14 -11.57 6.22 10.25
CA ILE A 14 -11.03 6.40 8.88
C ILE A 14 -11.53 5.27 7.98
N VAL A 15 -11.41 4.02 8.42
CA VAL A 15 -11.85 2.84 7.64
C VAL A 15 -13.35 2.87 7.39
N LEU A 16 -14.17 3.16 8.41
CA LEU A 16 -15.64 3.21 8.28
C LEU A 16 -16.10 4.32 7.34
N ILE A 17 -15.50 5.52 7.44
CA ILE A 17 -15.80 6.65 6.54
C ILE A 17 -15.43 6.30 5.10
N CYS A 18 -14.23 5.74 4.88
CA CYS A 18 -13.80 5.33 3.56
C CYS A 18 -14.68 4.22 2.97
N GLU A 19 -15.13 3.28 3.81
CA GLU A 19 -16.02 2.20 3.40
C GLU A 19 -17.42 2.70 3.04
N GLY A 20 -17.99 3.59 3.86
CA GLY A 20 -19.26 4.27 3.54
C GLY A 20 -19.15 5.06 2.23
N THR A 21 -18.03 5.75 2.03
CA THR A 21 -17.76 6.51 0.80
C THR A 21 -17.66 5.60 -0.42
N ARG A 22 -16.94 4.47 -0.33
CA ARG A 22 -16.86 3.48 -1.43
C ARG A 22 -18.24 2.91 -1.77
N LYS A 23 -19.03 2.53 -0.75
CA LYS A 23 -20.41 2.04 -0.97
C LYS A 23 -21.28 3.09 -1.65
N LEU A 24 -21.17 4.35 -1.24
CA LEU A 24 -21.88 5.46 -1.88
C LEU A 24 -21.43 5.65 -3.33
N ILE A 25 -20.13 5.58 -3.62
CA ILE A 25 -19.60 5.62 -4.99
C ILE A 25 -20.18 4.46 -5.82
N SER A 26 -20.12 3.23 -5.31
CA SER A 26 -20.65 2.06 -6.02
C SER A 26 -22.15 2.17 -6.27
N TYR A 27 -22.90 2.77 -5.35
CA TYR A 27 -24.32 3.03 -5.51
C TYR A 27 -24.60 4.10 -6.58
N LEU A 28 -23.96 5.28 -6.48
CA LEU A 28 -24.20 6.42 -7.37
C LEU A 28 -23.67 6.22 -8.80
N PHE A 29 -22.59 5.45 -8.95
CA PHE A 29 -21.91 5.22 -10.22
C PHE A 29 -22.04 3.77 -10.72
N SER A 30 -23.06 3.04 -10.24
CA SER A 30 -23.35 1.68 -10.71
C SER A 30 -23.51 1.66 -12.24
N GLY A 31 -22.66 0.89 -12.92
CA GLY A 31 -22.64 0.77 -14.39
C GLY A 31 -21.83 1.85 -15.14
N LYS A 32 -21.12 2.75 -14.45
CA LYS A 32 -20.20 3.71 -15.07
C LYS A 32 -18.74 3.34 -14.80
N ASP A 33 -17.92 3.34 -15.85
CA ASP A 33 -16.48 3.06 -15.76
C ASP A 33 -15.69 4.05 -14.88
N TYR A 34 -16.29 5.19 -14.50
CA TYR A 34 -15.64 6.20 -13.68
C TYR A 34 -15.54 5.86 -12.19
N GLY A 35 -16.42 4.98 -11.68
CA GLY A 35 -16.47 4.66 -10.25
C GLY A 35 -15.15 4.08 -9.71
N ILE A 36 -14.41 3.34 -10.55
CA ILE A 36 -13.14 2.71 -10.16
C ILE A 36 -12.05 3.75 -9.81
N TYR A 37 -12.05 4.91 -10.46
CA TYR A 37 -11.07 5.97 -10.19
C TYR A 37 -11.32 6.63 -8.84
N LEU A 38 -12.58 6.83 -8.47
CA LEU A 38 -12.96 7.36 -7.15
C LEU A 38 -12.66 6.34 -6.05
N VAL A 39 -12.96 5.06 -6.29
CA VAL A 39 -12.59 3.96 -5.36
C VAL A 39 -11.07 3.89 -5.17
N GLU A 40 -10.28 4.14 -6.22
CA GLU A 40 -8.83 4.22 -6.15
C GLU A 40 -8.35 5.35 -5.22
N THR A 41 -8.92 6.55 -5.37
CA THR A 41 -8.61 7.71 -4.52
C THR A 41 -8.95 7.43 -3.06
N VAL A 42 -10.16 6.94 -2.78
CA VAL A 42 -10.62 6.68 -1.40
C VAL A 42 -9.81 5.57 -0.73
N SER A 43 -9.50 4.50 -1.47
CA SER A 43 -8.71 3.38 -0.93
C SER A 43 -7.25 3.78 -0.67
N THR A 44 -6.66 4.59 -1.56
CA THR A 44 -5.30 5.10 -1.35
C THR A 44 -5.24 6.11 -0.21
N TYR A 45 -6.27 6.94 -0.06
CA TYR A 45 -6.42 7.81 1.11
C TYR A 45 -6.47 6.98 2.40
N GLN A 46 -7.31 5.94 2.46
CA GLN A 46 -7.40 5.05 3.62
C GLN A 46 -6.05 4.42 3.96
N LEU A 47 -5.34 3.90 2.96
CA LEU A 47 -4.00 3.33 3.13
C LEU A 47 -3.07 4.36 3.80
N CYS A 48 -2.92 5.53 3.19
CA CYS A 48 -1.97 6.53 3.64
C CYS A 48 -2.37 7.12 5.01
N ALA A 49 -3.64 7.41 5.24
CA ALA A 49 -4.13 7.99 6.49
C ALA A 49 -3.94 7.03 7.67
N CYS A 50 -4.24 5.73 7.47
CA CYS A 50 -3.98 4.73 8.50
C CYS A 50 -2.48 4.55 8.76
N THR A 51 -1.64 4.55 7.71
CA THR A 51 -0.18 4.46 7.89
C THR A 51 0.39 5.68 8.60
N HIS A 52 -0.13 6.89 8.34
CA HIS A 52 0.24 8.10 9.09
C HIS A 52 -0.02 7.93 10.59
N GLU A 53 -1.20 7.46 10.97
CA GLU A 53 -1.54 7.25 12.39
C GLU A 53 -0.68 6.15 13.03
N LEU A 54 -0.47 5.03 12.33
CA LEU A 54 0.42 3.96 12.81
C LEU A 54 1.86 4.45 13.00
N LYS A 55 2.36 5.30 12.08
CA LYS A 55 3.71 5.89 12.15
C LYS A 55 3.84 6.80 13.38
N VAL A 56 2.87 7.69 13.61
CA VAL A 56 2.87 8.56 14.79
C VAL A 56 2.80 7.74 16.08
N LEU A 57 1.96 6.71 16.11
CA LEU A 57 1.83 5.83 17.27
C LEU A 57 3.15 5.07 17.57
N ALA A 58 3.87 4.63 16.54
CA ALA A 58 5.17 3.97 16.68
C ALA A 58 6.27 4.95 17.11
N GLU A 59 6.42 6.09 16.44
CA GLU A 59 7.55 7.01 16.63
C GLU A 59 7.37 7.94 17.84
N VAL A 60 6.16 8.47 18.02
CA VAL A 60 5.84 9.45 19.07
C VAL A 60 5.15 8.80 20.26
N GLY A 61 4.24 7.87 20.00
CA GLY A 61 3.58 7.07 21.02
C GLY A 61 4.53 6.06 21.69
N ARG A 62 5.61 5.66 20.99
CA ARG A 62 6.63 4.70 21.46
C ARG A 62 6.02 3.40 21.97
N ILE A 63 5.02 2.90 21.25
CA ILE A 63 4.43 1.61 21.55
C ILE A 63 5.47 0.50 21.37
N GLU A 64 5.29 -0.59 22.11
CA GLU A 64 6.16 -1.75 21.98
C GLU A 64 6.10 -2.34 20.58
N SER A 65 7.25 -2.78 20.06
CA SER A 65 7.37 -3.25 18.67
C SER A 65 6.37 -4.37 18.32
N HIS A 66 6.10 -5.28 19.26
CA HIS A 66 5.15 -6.37 19.05
C HIS A 66 3.70 -5.88 18.89
N ILE A 67 3.32 -4.79 19.58
CA ILE A 67 2.02 -4.12 19.41
C ILE A 67 1.98 -3.46 18.03
N GLY A 68 3.04 -2.74 17.65
CA GLY A 68 3.13 -2.08 16.34
C GLY A 68 3.01 -3.06 15.16
N LEU A 69 3.68 -4.21 15.25
CA LEU A 69 3.58 -5.28 14.26
C LEU A 69 2.19 -5.90 14.21
N THR A 70 1.57 -6.10 15.38
CA THR A 70 0.19 -6.62 15.46
C THR A 70 -0.79 -5.66 14.80
N LEU A 71 -0.66 -4.35 15.06
CA LEU A 71 -1.48 -3.32 14.40
C LEU A 71 -1.21 -3.27 12.90
N THR A 72 0.04 -3.40 12.48
CA THR A 72 0.42 -3.48 11.05
C THR A 72 -0.29 -4.66 10.39
N TYR A 73 -0.21 -5.86 10.98
CA TYR A 73 -0.91 -7.04 10.50
C TYR A 73 -2.42 -6.82 10.35
N ILE A 74 -3.06 -6.34 11.42
CA ILE A 74 -4.51 -6.07 11.43
C ILE A 74 -4.87 -5.05 10.34
N MET A 75 -4.11 -3.96 10.22
CA MET A 75 -4.39 -2.94 9.22
C MET A 75 -4.16 -3.42 7.79
N VAL A 76 -3.17 -4.28 7.53
CA VAL A 76 -3.01 -4.91 6.21
C VAL A 76 -4.17 -5.83 5.90
N VAL A 77 -4.66 -6.64 6.85
CA VAL A 77 -5.89 -7.43 6.68
C VAL A 77 -7.05 -6.52 6.31
N VAL A 78 -7.28 -5.46 7.08
CA VAL A 78 -8.36 -4.48 6.83
C VAL A 78 -8.23 -3.85 5.45
N HIS A 79 -7.04 -3.45 5.03
CA HIS A 79 -6.81 -2.86 3.71
C HIS A 79 -7.13 -3.83 2.59
N VAL A 80 -6.62 -5.07 2.66
CA VAL A 80 -6.86 -6.09 1.63
C VAL A 80 -8.36 -6.41 1.49
N ILE A 81 -9.12 -6.47 2.58
CA ILE A 81 -10.57 -6.75 2.52
C ILE A 81 -11.43 -5.55 2.10
N THR A 82 -10.95 -4.31 2.33
CA THR A 82 -11.75 -3.08 2.09
C THR A 82 -11.43 -2.34 0.80
N PHE A 83 -10.34 -2.64 0.10
CA PHE A 83 -9.96 -1.88 -1.11
C PHE A 83 -10.83 -2.16 -2.34
N HIS A 84 -11.71 -3.17 -2.31
CA HIS A 84 -12.71 -3.43 -3.37
C HIS A 84 -12.14 -3.40 -4.81
N GLY A 85 -10.92 -3.87 -5.01
CA GLY A 85 -10.27 -3.91 -6.33
C GLY A 85 -9.47 -2.64 -6.71
N ALA A 86 -9.34 -1.67 -5.82
CA ALA A 86 -8.32 -0.62 -5.94
C ALA A 86 -6.91 -1.22 -5.90
N PHE A 87 -5.97 -0.60 -6.61
CA PHE A 87 -4.58 -1.08 -6.65
C PHE A 87 -3.76 -0.51 -5.48
N CYS A 88 -3.98 0.76 -5.15
CA CYS A 88 -3.29 1.53 -4.11
C CYS A 88 -1.76 1.50 -4.20
N ASN A 89 -1.20 1.06 -5.32
CA ASN A 89 0.23 0.96 -5.58
C ASN A 89 0.49 1.11 -7.10
N PRO A 90 1.29 2.09 -7.53
CA PRO A 90 1.65 2.27 -8.94
C PRO A 90 2.25 1.03 -9.61
N ASN A 91 3.02 0.20 -8.88
CA ASN A 91 3.60 -1.03 -9.44
C ASN A 91 2.52 -2.01 -9.87
N VAL A 92 1.43 -2.13 -9.11
CA VAL A 92 0.32 -3.01 -9.49
C VAL A 92 -0.33 -2.51 -10.79
N ALA A 93 -0.44 -1.19 -10.98
CA ALA A 93 -0.91 -0.63 -12.25
C ALA A 93 0.06 -0.93 -13.41
N LEU A 94 1.37 -0.85 -13.18
CA LEU A 94 2.39 -1.18 -14.18
C LEU A 94 2.39 -2.68 -14.55
N ASP A 95 2.28 -3.59 -13.57
CA ASP A 95 2.13 -5.03 -13.82
C ASP A 95 0.85 -5.32 -14.63
N ASN A 96 -0.26 -4.63 -14.34
CA ASN A 96 -1.50 -4.78 -15.11
C ASN A 96 -1.40 -4.23 -16.54
N ILE A 97 -0.56 -3.22 -16.80
CA ILE A 97 -0.22 -2.80 -18.16
C ILE A 97 0.58 -3.91 -18.87
N TYR A 98 1.60 -4.46 -18.20
CA TYR A 98 2.43 -5.54 -18.75
C TYR A 98 1.60 -6.77 -19.12
N ARG A 99 0.68 -7.19 -18.22
CA ARG A 99 -0.24 -8.31 -18.42
C ARG A 99 -1.39 -8.01 -19.38
N LYS A 100 -1.49 -6.79 -19.92
CA LYS A 100 -2.56 -6.32 -20.81
C LYS A 100 -3.97 -6.37 -20.18
N ASN A 101 -4.06 -6.33 -18.85
CA ASN A 101 -5.33 -6.31 -18.14
C ASN A 101 -6.03 -4.94 -18.23
N ILE A 102 -5.26 -3.86 -18.36
CA ILE A 102 -5.75 -2.48 -18.45
C ILE A 102 -5.02 -1.69 -19.53
N THR A 103 -5.64 -0.62 -20.02
CA THR A 103 -4.99 0.32 -20.95
C THR A 103 -4.02 1.25 -20.23
N ARG A 104 -3.00 1.74 -20.95
CA ARG A 104 -2.05 2.75 -20.42
C ARG A 104 -2.75 4.02 -19.92
N ARG A 105 -3.81 4.45 -20.59
CA ARG A 105 -4.61 5.63 -20.20
C ARG A 105 -5.34 5.40 -18.87
N SER A 106 -5.97 4.23 -18.72
CA SER A 106 -6.65 3.86 -17.48
C SER A 106 -5.66 3.75 -16.32
N ALA A 107 -4.49 3.13 -16.55
CA ALA A 107 -3.43 3.04 -15.56
C ALA A 107 -2.93 4.42 -15.12
N ALA A 108 -2.65 5.32 -16.06
CA ALA A 108 -2.22 6.69 -15.76
C ALA A 108 -3.27 7.44 -14.94
N ALA A 109 -4.56 7.36 -15.32
CA ALA A 109 -5.65 7.97 -14.56
C ALA A 109 -5.75 7.40 -13.14
N ARG A 110 -5.62 6.07 -12.95
CA ARG A 110 -5.61 5.46 -11.62
C ARG A 110 -4.41 5.92 -10.79
N ILE A 111 -3.21 6.01 -11.38
CA ILE A 111 -2.03 6.52 -10.67
C ILE A 111 -2.26 7.96 -10.21
N VAL A 112 -2.82 8.84 -11.06
CA VAL A 112 -3.20 10.21 -10.64
C VAL A 112 -4.18 10.18 -9.47
N CYS A 113 -5.21 9.34 -9.52
CA CYS A 113 -6.17 9.16 -8.43
C CYS A 113 -5.53 8.68 -7.13
N MET A 114 -4.54 7.78 -7.20
CA MET A 114 -3.75 7.34 -6.04
C MET A 114 -3.00 8.52 -5.42
N PHE A 115 -2.31 9.34 -6.23
CA PHE A 115 -1.57 10.51 -5.74
C PHE A 115 -2.49 11.57 -5.13
N ILE A 116 -3.70 11.75 -5.65
CA ILE A 116 -4.73 12.61 -5.02
C ILE A 116 -5.06 12.07 -3.62
N GLY A 117 -5.36 10.77 -3.49
CA GLY A 117 -5.67 10.15 -2.19
C GLY A 117 -4.52 10.27 -1.19
N ALA A 118 -3.30 10.00 -1.64
CA ALA A 118 -2.07 10.10 -0.85
C ALA A 118 -1.78 11.54 -0.39
N LYS A 119 -1.94 12.53 -1.28
CA LYS A 119 -1.73 13.95 -0.94
C LYS A 119 -2.81 14.43 0.04
N SER A 120 -4.07 14.03 -0.16
CA SER A 120 -5.15 14.33 0.77
C SER A 120 -4.87 13.77 2.17
N ALA A 121 -4.43 12.51 2.28
CA ALA A 121 -4.07 11.92 3.57
C ALA A 121 -2.96 12.71 4.28
N HIS A 122 -1.91 13.09 3.54
CA HIS A 122 -0.82 13.90 4.07
C HIS A 122 -1.26 15.29 4.53
N ILE A 123 -2.19 15.96 3.83
CA ILE A 123 -2.71 17.27 4.23
C ILE A 123 -3.63 17.14 5.45
N LEU A 124 -4.53 16.15 5.46
CA LEU A 124 -5.55 16.03 6.50
C LEU A 124 -5.00 15.49 7.83
N ALA A 125 -3.97 14.65 7.82
CA ALA A 125 -3.46 14.03 9.04
C ALA A 125 -2.99 15.06 10.10
N PRO A 126 -2.16 16.08 9.77
CA PRO A 126 -1.81 17.14 10.72
C PRO A 126 -2.99 17.90 11.31
N HIS A 127 -4.06 18.12 10.51
CA HIS A 127 -5.26 18.79 11.00
C HIS A 127 -5.98 17.94 12.05
N ILE A 128 -6.11 16.63 11.82
CA ILE A 128 -6.69 15.70 12.80
C ILE A 128 -5.85 15.67 14.07
N TRP A 129 -4.52 15.54 13.96
CA TRP A 129 -3.63 15.52 15.10
C TRP A 129 -3.62 16.83 15.89
N SER A 130 -3.81 17.98 15.23
CA SER A 130 -3.87 19.30 15.88
C SER A 130 -5.04 19.46 16.86
N VAL A 131 -6.06 18.62 16.76
CA VAL A 131 -7.16 18.56 17.74
C VAL A 131 -6.65 18.09 19.11
N GLY A 132 -5.52 17.38 19.16
CA GLY A 132 -4.88 16.96 20.40
C GLY A 132 -5.67 15.88 21.15
N LEU A 133 -6.25 14.92 20.42
CA LEU A 133 -7.09 13.86 21.01
C LEU A 133 -6.33 12.94 21.98
N SER A 134 -5.00 12.88 21.89
CA SER A 134 -4.11 12.05 22.72
C SER A 134 -2.81 12.76 23.07
N ASP A 135 -2.04 12.23 24.03
CA ASP A 135 -0.76 12.85 24.42
C ASP A 135 0.27 12.82 23.28
N HIS A 136 0.32 11.73 22.50
CA HIS A 136 1.23 11.66 21.35
C HIS A 136 0.83 12.60 20.22
N HIS A 137 -0.48 12.86 19.99
CA HIS A 137 -0.92 13.90 19.05
C HIS A 137 -0.47 15.28 19.52
N ILE A 138 -0.65 15.60 20.81
CA ILE A 138 -0.17 16.86 21.40
C ILE A 138 1.36 17.00 21.27
N ARG A 139 2.12 15.93 21.57
CA ARG A 139 3.59 15.93 21.40
C ARG A 139 3.98 16.13 19.93
N HIS A 140 3.30 15.47 19.01
CA HIS A 140 3.58 15.59 17.59
C HIS A 140 3.31 17.02 17.08
N THR A 141 2.22 17.64 17.53
CA THR A 141 1.92 19.06 17.26
C THR A 141 2.98 19.99 17.84
N LYS A 142 3.43 19.77 19.09
CA LYS A 142 4.53 20.55 19.71
C LYS A 142 5.84 20.45 18.94
N PHE A 143 6.08 19.33 18.26
CA PHE A 143 7.25 19.13 17.39
C PHE A 143 7.04 19.64 15.95
N GLY A 144 5.90 20.28 15.67
CA GLY A 144 5.57 20.86 14.37
C GLY A 144 5.32 19.82 13.28
N PHE A 145 4.83 18.63 13.66
CA PHE A 145 4.58 17.50 12.74
C PHE A 145 5.81 17.04 11.95
N LYS A 146 7.02 17.33 12.46
CA LYS A 146 8.26 16.92 11.82
C LYS A 146 8.45 15.41 11.98
N CYS A 147 8.86 14.77 10.90
CA CYS A 147 9.31 13.39 10.88
C CYS A 147 10.71 13.28 10.28
N PHE A 148 11.39 12.18 10.58
CA PHE A 148 12.73 11.89 10.07
C PHE A 148 12.68 10.75 9.06
N SER A 149 13.62 10.76 8.14
CA SER A 149 13.79 9.71 7.15
C SER A 149 14.03 8.36 7.84
N PRO A 150 13.31 7.30 7.46
CA PRO A 150 13.62 5.95 7.94
C PRO A 150 14.80 5.34 7.18
N ILE A 151 15.30 6.01 6.13
CA ILE A 151 16.46 5.57 5.37
C ILE A 151 17.67 5.67 6.29
N ASN A 152 18.16 4.51 6.70
CA ASN A 152 19.35 4.35 7.50
C ASN A 152 20.38 3.56 6.68
N GLY A 153 21.64 3.97 6.72
CA GLY A 153 22.68 3.38 5.86
C GLY A 153 22.70 3.98 4.45
N SER A 154 23.09 3.18 3.46
CA SER A 154 23.28 3.66 2.08
C SER A 154 21.99 3.63 1.26
N HIS A 155 21.83 4.54 0.28
CA HIS A 155 20.67 4.52 -0.62
C HIS A 155 20.56 3.20 -1.40
N LEU A 156 21.68 2.56 -1.74
CA LEU A 156 21.68 1.29 -2.45
C LEU A 156 21.14 0.15 -1.58
N GLU A 157 21.47 0.15 -0.30
CA GLU A 157 20.94 -0.79 0.67
C GLU A 157 19.42 -0.63 0.80
N ALA A 158 18.94 0.61 0.92
CA ALA A 158 17.50 0.90 0.96
C ALA A 158 16.79 0.49 -0.35
N VAL A 159 17.38 0.76 -1.52
CA VAL A 159 16.88 0.26 -2.82
C VAL A 159 16.78 -1.27 -2.81
N GLY A 160 17.80 -1.96 -2.28
CA GLY A 160 17.82 -3.42 -2.18
C GLY A 160 16.71 -3.97 -1.29
N VAL A 161 16.44 -3.34 -0.15
CA VAL A 161 15.33 -3.72 0.75
C VAL A 161 13.98 -3.52 0.06
N GLU A 162 13.75 -2.35 -0.56
CA GLU A 162 12.51 -2.04 -1.26
C GLU A 162 12.25 -2.98 -2.45
N LEU A 163 13.31 -3.36 -3.17
CA LEU A 163 13.29 -4.37 -4.23
C LEU A 163 12.89 -5.73 -3.69
N ALA A 164 13.58 -6.22 -2.66
CA ALA A 164 13.33 -7.53 -2.06
C ALA A 164 11.89 -7.61 -1.52
N CYS A 165 11.43 -6.58 -0.81
CA CYS A 165 10.07 -6.51 -0.30
C CYS A 165 9.03 -6.58 -1.43
N THR A 166 9.23 -5.78 -2.50
CA THR A 166 8.29 -5.76 -3.64
C THR A 166 8.26 -7.09 -4.37
N PHE A 167 9.42 -7.68 -4.63
CA PHE A 167 9.54 -9.01 -5.23
C PHE A 167 8.80 -10.07 -4.40
N THR A 168 9.03 -10.12 -3.09
CA THR A 168 8.43 -11.12 -2.20
C THR A 168 6.90 -10.98 -2.14
N VAL A 169 6.37 -9.76 -2.02
CA VAL A 169 4.92 -9.53 -2.03
C VAL A 169 4.32 -9.96 -3.37
N GLN A 170 4.94 -9.57 -4.49
CA GLN A 170 4.40 -9.89 -5.81
C GLN A 170 4.47 -11.39 -6.12
N ALA A 171 5.57 -12.06 -5.77
CA ALA A 171 5.70 -13.51 -5.89
C ALA A 171 4.62 -14.21 -5.05
N THR A 172 4.39 -13.74 -3.82
CA THR A 172 3.34 -14.28 -2.94
C THR A 172 1.96 -14.14 -3.59
N VAL A 173 1.60 -12.96 -4.09
CA VAL A 173 0.31 -12.74 -4.77
C VAL A 173 0.15 -13.64 -5.99
N MET A 174 1.19 -13.79 -6.82
CA MET A 174 1.17 -14.68 -8.00
C MET A 174 0.96 -16.15 -7.63
N HIS A 175 1.56 -16.62 -6.53
CA HIS A 175 1.36 -17.98 -6.05
C HIS A 175 -0.02 -18.20 -5.43
N LEU A 176 -0.49 -17.24 -4.63
CA LEU A 176 -1.80 -17.30 -3.99
C LEU A 176 -2.93 -17.33 -5.02
N HIS A 177 -2.83 -16.60 -6.14
CA HIS A 177 -3.83 -16.67 -7.20
C HIS A 177 -4.06 -18.08 -7.78
N LYS A 178 -3.15 -19.04 -7.54
CA LYS A 178 -3.32 -20.45 -7.93
C LYS A 178 -4.11 -21.28 -6.93
N LEU A 179 -4.42 -20.73 -5.76
CA LEU A 179 -5.16 -21.38 -4.70
C LEU A 179 -6.60 -20.83 -4.68
N ASP A 180 -7.59 -21.71 -4.44
CA ASP A 180 -9.00 -21.29 -4.42
C ASP A 180 -9.42 -20.58 -3.12
N ASN A 181 -8.59 -20.65 -2.07
CA ASN A 181 -8.95 -20.14 -0.74
C ASN A 181 -8.65 -18.65 -0.56
N LYS A 182 -9.58 -17.80 -1.01
CA LYS A 182 -9.48 -16.34 -0.91
C LYS A 182 -9.27 -15.81 0.52
N ARG A 183 -9.78 -16.50 1.57
CA ARG A 183 -9.58 -16.07 2.96
C ARG A 183 -8.13 -16.26 3.40
N LEU A 184 -7.51 -17.35 2.98
CA LEU A 184 -6.08 -17.59 3.23
C LEU A 184 -5.21 -16.50 2.60
N HIS A 185 -5.59 -15.99 1.42
CA HIS A 185 -4.78 -14.97 0.72
C HIS A 185 -4.61 -13.70 1.55
N VAL A 186 -5.70 -13.25 2.19
CA VAL A 186 -5.69 -12.04 3.02
C VAL A 186 -4.68 -12.17 4.17
N HIS A 187 -4.74 -13.29 4.89
CA HIS A 187 -3.87 -13.51 6.04
C HIS A 187 -2.41 -13.77 5.66
N VAL A 188 -2.16 -14.45 4.53
CA VAL A 188 -0.79 -14.66 4.03
C VAL A 188 -0.17 -13.35 3.56
N ILE A 189 -0.90 -12.53 2.81
CA ILE A 189 -0.41 -11.20 2.40
C ILE A 189 -0.11 -10.34 3.63
N ALA A 190 -1.01 -10.32 4.62
CA ALA A 190 -0.79 -9.58 5.85
C ALA A 190 0.42 -10.07 6.64
N ALA A 191 0.61 -11.39 6.75
CA ALA A 191 1.77 -11.98 7.42
C ALA A 191 3.08 -11.64 6.70
N VAL A 192 3.12 -11.78 5.37
CA VAL A 192 4.30 -11.46 4.56
C VAL A 192 4.65 -9.98 4.66
N VAL A 193 3.68 -9.08 4.49
CA VAL A 193 3.92 -7.64 4.63
C VAL A 193 4.45 -7.31 6.03
N THR A 194 3.84 -7.86 7.07
CA THR A 194 4.26 -7.60 8.46
C THR A 194 5.68 -8.13 8.72
N ALA A 195 6.03 -9.30 8.19
CA ALA A 195 7.38 -9.86 8.30
C ALA A 195 8.42 -9.02 7.57
N LEU A 196 8.08 -8.47 6.39
CA LEU A 196 8.94 -7.56 5.64
C LEU A 196 9.12 -6.22 6.36
N VAL A 197 8.05 -5.67 6.94
CA VAL A 197 8.12 -4.46 7.78
C VAL A 197 9.01 -4.69 8.99
N TYR A 198 8.90 -5.83 9.67
CA TYR A 198 9.79 -6.20 10.76
C TYR A 198 11.25 -6.29 10.32
N SER A 199 11.51 -6.95 9.18
CA SER A 199 12.87 -7.25 8.73
C SER A 199 13.59 -6.05 8.12
N GLY A 200 12.90 -5.26 7.31
CA GLY A 200 13.49 -4.15 6.53
C GLY A 200 13.09 -2.75 7.01
N GLY A 201 12.15 -2.63 7.95
CA GLY A 201 11.60 -1.34 8.38
C GLY A 201 12.64 -0.38 8.96
N HIS A 202 13.67 -0.90 9.62
CA HIS A 202 14.75 -0.10 10.20
C HIS A 202 15.77 0.44 9.16
N ILE A 203 15.72 -0.03 7.91
CA ILE A 203 16.64 0.36 6.83
C ILE A 203 15.96 1.35 5.88
N SER A 204 14.72 1.09 5.46
CA SER A 204 14.00 1.93 4.47
C SER A 204 12.59 2.31 4.91
N GLY A 205 12.13 1.88 6.08
CA GLY A 205 10.71 1.89 6.43
C GLY A 205 9.90 0.77 5.76
N ALA A 206 10.52 -0.05 4.89
CA ALA A 206 9.91 -1.17 4.16
C ALA A 206 8.54 -0.79 3.57
N VAL A 207 8.52 0.16 2.64
CA VAL A 207 7.28 0.76 2.13
C VAL A 207 6.76 0.02 0.90
N PHE A 208 7.67 -0.38 0.01
CA PHE A 208 7.49 -1.13 -1.26
C PHE A 208 6.32 -0.64 -2.12
N ASN A 209 6.00 0.65 -1.98
CA ASN A 209 4.86 1.29 -2.60
C ASN A 209 5.17 2.79 -2.83
N PRO A 210 5.42 3.20 -4.09
CA PRO A 210 5.82 4.56 -4.40
C PRO A 210 4.82 5.64 -3.94
N VAL A 211 3.50 5.38 -4.04
CA VAL A 211 2.49 6.39 -3.68
C VAL A 211 2.30 6.51 -2.17
N LEU A 212 2.47 5.40 -1.44
CA LEU A 212 2.50 5.43 0.02
C LEU A 212 3.74 6.17 0.52
N ALA A 213 4.92 5.87 -0.04
CA ALA A 213 6.17 6.54 0.31
C ALA A 213 6.07 8.06 0.07
N PHE A 214 5.47 8.48 -1.04
CA PHE A 214 5.20 9.89 -1.32
C PHE A 214 4.37 10.56 -0.22
N SER A 215 3.39 9.87 0.37
CA SER A 215 2.57 10.43 1.44
C SER A 215 3.29 10.50 2.78
N VAL A 216 3.99 9.41 3.17
CA VAL A 216 4.45 9.22 4.56
C VAL A 216 5.95 9.42 4.77
N GLN A 217 6.77 9.39 3.71
CA GLN A 217 8.24 9.52 3.81
C GLN A 217 8.81 10.76 3.15
N PHE A 218 8.33 11.14 1.96
CA PHE A 218 8.84 12.31 1.24
C PHE A 218 8.75 13.64 2.01
N PRO A 219 7.75 13.86 2.88
CA PRO A 219 7.71 15.05 3.74
C PRO A 219 8.75 15.06 4.87
N CYS A 220 9.41 13.92 5.15
CA CYS A 220 10.33 13.79 6.27
C CYS A 220 11.72 14.32 5.97
N SER A 221 12.35 14.91 6.98
CA SER A 221 13.71 15.46 6.89
C SER A 221 14.75 14.34 6.82
N GLY A 222 15.81 14.53 6.04
CA GLY A 222 16.98 13.63 6.01
C GLY A 222 17.45 13.26 4.61
N ASN A 223 16.56 13.26 3.61
CA ASN A 223 16.88 13.01 2.22
C ASN A 223 16.13 13.98 1.31
N SER A 224 16.69 14.25 0.13
CA SER A 224 16.06 15.04 -0.92
C SER A 224 14.95 14.27 -1.64
N PHE A 225 14.11 15.00 -2.37
CA PHE A 225 13.05 14.42 -3.20
C PHE A 225 13.61 13.39 -4.21
N LEU A 226 14.77 13.66 -4.81
CA LEU A 226 15.38 12.77 -5.80
C LEU A 226 15.94 11.50 -5.16
N GLU A 227 16.56 11.60 -3.98
CA GLU A 227 17.04 10.43 -3.24
C GLU A 227 15.88 9.52 -2.80
N TYR A 228 14.78 10.12 -2.33
CA TYR A 228 13.56 9.36 -2.06
C TYR A 228 12.96 8.74 -3.31
N THR A 229 12.98 9.46 -4.43
CA THR A 229 12.51 8.91 -5.72
C THR A 229 13.36 7.72 -6.13
N LEU A 230 14.69 7.83 -6.00
CA LEU A 230 15.62 6.74 -6.28
C LEU A 230 15.26 5.50 -5.45
N VAL A 231 15.12 5.64 -4.13
CA VAL A 231 14.84 4.49 -3.25
C VAL A 231 13.45 3.90 -3.50
N TYR A 232 12.39 4.71 -3.40
CA TYR A 232 11.01 4.22 -3.36
C TYR A 232 10.36 4.02 -4.73
N TRP A 233 11.02 4.39 -5.83
CA TRP A 233 10.59 3.98 -7.17
C TRP A 233 11.50 2.92 -7.79
N LEU A 234 12.83 3.10 -7.74
CA LEU A 234 13.74 2.16 -8.41
C LEU A 234 13.64 0.77 -7.79
N GLY A 235 13.74 0.66 -6.46
CA GLY A 235 13.65 -0.62 -5.75
C GLY A 235 12.36 -1.35 -6.11
N PRO A 236 11.18 -0.72 -5.90
CA PRO A 236 9.91 -1.39 -6.18
C PRO A 236 9.68 -1.73 -7.66
N ILE A 237 10.08 -0.88 -8.61
CA ILE A 237 10.02 -1.21 -10.06
C ILE A 237 10.93 -2.40 -10.39
N MET A 238 12.15 -2.41 -9.87
CA MET A 238 13.09 -3.51 -10.09
C MET A 238 12.58 -4.83 -9.49
N GLY A 239 12.00 -4.78 -8.29
CA GLY A 239 11.43 -5.97 -7.64
C GLY A 239 10.28 -6.56 -8.43
N MET A 240 9.38 -5.70 -8.94
CA MET A 240 8.31 -6.11 -9.84
C MET A 240 8.83 -6.70 -11.15
N ALA A 241 9.77 -6.03 -11.81
CA ALA A 241 10.35 -6.48 -13.07
C ALA A 241 11.08 -7.82 -12.92
N LEU A 242 11.82 -8.00 -11.82
CA LEU A 242 12.48 -9.25 -11.49
C LEU A 242 11.47 -10.38 -11.26
N CYS A 243 10.37 -10.12 -10.56
CA CYS A 243 9.31 -11.10 -10.36
C CYS A 243 8.72 -11.56 -11.70
N ILE A 244 8.38 -10.61 -12.58
CA ILE A 244 7.89 -10.91 -13.93
C ILE A 244 8.91 -11.74 -14.70
N LEU A 245 10.19 -11.37 -14.69
CA LEU A 245 11.24 -12.08 -15.42
C LEU A 245 11.41 -13.52 -14.92
N VAL A 246 11.43 -13.73 -13.60
CA VAL A 246 11.57 -15.06 -13.01
C VAL A 246 10.38 -15.96 -13.36
N PHE A 247 9.16 -15.48 -13.14
CA PHE A 247 7.96 -16.32 -13.26
C PHE A 247 7.44 -16.46 -14.70
N ASP A 248 7.55 -15.42 -15.52
CA ASP A 248 6.97 -15.44 -16.88
C ASP A 248 8.00 -15.81 -17.95
N LYS A 249 9.31 -15.76 -17.64
CA LYS A 249 10.39 -16.10 -18.59
C LYS A 249 11.25 -17.26 -18.10
N VAL A 250 11.92 -17.12 -16.96
CA VAL A 250 12.95 -18.08 -16.52
C VAL A 250 12.35 -19.45 -16.16
N ILE A 251 11.32 -19.50 -15.31
CA ILE A 251 10.71 -20.77 -14.90
C ILE A 251 10.10 -21.53 -16.10
N PRO A 252 9.33 -20.91 -17.01
CA PRO A 252 8.84 -21.59 -18.21
C PRO A 252 9.96 -22.11 -19.12
N LEU A 253 11.06 -21.36 -19.26
CA LEU A 253 12.22 -21.79 -20.06
C LEU A 253 12.93 -23.01 -19.44
N LEU A 254 13.07 -23.06 -18.12
CA LEU A 254 13.78 -24.14 -17.43
C LEU A 254 12.94 -25.41 -17.26
N PHE A 255 11.62 -25.27 -17.05
CA PHE A 255 10.75 -26.40 -16.67
C PHE A 255 9.71 -26.77 -17.75
N GLY A 256 9.70 -26.13 -18.91
CA GLY A 256 8.88 -26.49 -20.08
C GLY A 256 7.36 -26.34 -19.90
N LYS A 257 6.87 -26.08 -18.67
CA LYS A 257 5.49 -25.75 -18.38
C LYS A 257 5.31 -24.24 -18.44
N SER A 258 4.73 -23.78 -19.54
CA SER A 258 4.12 -22.45 -19.58
C SER A 258 3.09 -22.35 -18.45
N THR A 259 3.33 -21.50 -17.47
CA THR A 259 2.27 -21.04 -16.54
C THR A 259 1.32 -20.04 -17.21
N SER A 260 1.45 -19.84 -18.52
CA SER A 260 0.79 -18.82 -19.31
C SER A 260 -0.28 -19.39 -20.25
N GLY A 261 -0.89 -20.51 -19.87
CA GLY A 261 -2.18 -20.97 -20.41
C GLY A 261 -3.32 -20.50 -19.52
N LEU A 262 -3.49 -19.18 -19.40
CA LEU A 262 -4.64 -18.55 -18.76
C LEU A 262 -5.81 -18.52 -19.77
N ASP A 263 -6.58 -19.61 -19.84
CA ASP A 263 -7.95 -19.51 -20.34
C ASP A 263 -8.76 -18.74 -19.29
N PHE A 264 -8.92 -17.44 -19.51
CA PHE A 264 -9.99 -16.69 -18.88
C PHE A 264 -11.30 -17.22 -19.47
N PRO A 265 -12.26 -17.71 -18.67
CA PRO A 265 -13.60 -17.91 -19.18
C PRO A 265 -14.11 -16.55 -19.65
N ALA A 266 -14.20 -16.38 -20.96
CA ALA A 266 -14.91 -15.30 -21.59
C ALA A 266 -16.28 -15.23 -20.91
N VAL A 267 -16.61 -14.05 -20.39
CA VAL A 267 -17.97 -13.72 -19.94
C VAL A 267 -18.89 -14.06 -21.10
N GLN A 268 -19.63 -15.17 -20.97
CA GLN A 268 -20.72 -15.44 -21.88
C GLN A 268 -21.71 -14.28 -21.72
N LYS A 269 -21.81 -13.47 -22.77
CA LYS A 269 -23.01 -12.65 -22.99
C LYS A 269 -24.19 -13.62 -22.99
N LYS A 270 -24.95 -13.66 -21.90
CA LYS A 270 -26.33 -14.13 -21.97
C LYS A 270 -27.10 -13.11 -22.78
N VAL A 271 -27.25 -13.41 -24.07
CA VAL A 271 -28.40 -12.98 -24.83
C VAL A 271 -29.52 -13.94 -24.44
N GLN A 272 -30.43 -13.47 -23.58
CA GLN A 272 -31.86 -13.78 -23.65
C GLN A 272 -32.63 -12.73 -22.85
#